data_AF-A0A0F8W6Q5-F1
#
_entry.id   AF-A0A0F8W6Q5-F1
#
_cell.length_a   1.000
_cell.length_b   1.000
_cell.length_c   1.000
_cell.angle_alpha   90.00
_cell.angle_beta   90.00
_cell.angle_gamma   90.00
#
_symmetry.space_group_name_H-M   'P 1'
#
loop_
_entity.id
_entity.type
_entity.pdbx_description
1 polymer ?
#
loop_
_entity_poly.entity_id
_entity_poly.type
_entity_poly.pdbx_seq_one_letter_code
_entity_poly.pdbx_strand_id
1 'polypeptide(L)'
;MSNLGEGRKKAVHATISDESFEIIQKYEEEYGSKSAVVDTALRVFKKFKKPYLDEVIGAWCRARNELNMVLVGKTTLLSYLSGNYREAFTKNIALEAIEWYLGKTKEEMEFEEFLNGLKGMWHIANYFYSIEIDKNREKAFQMTFKHDLTKEFSEFWAEYFKILLNKHWDCTVMTFIRNESFHLVITEN
;
A
#
# COMPACT_ATOMS: atom_id res chain seq x y z
N MET A 1 29.23 -1.61 2.81
CA MET A 1 29.87 -2.75 2.12
C MET A 1 30.49 -3.64 3.19
N SER A 2 29.81 -4.72 3.57
CA SER A 2 30.31 -5.66 4.58
C SER A 2 31.21 -6.71 3.92
N ASN A 3 32.43 -6.86 4.43
CA ASN A 3 33.33 -7.96 4.12
C ASN A 3 32.69 -9.28 4.59
N LEU A 4 32.10 -10.04 3.67
CA LEU A 4 31.68 -11.42 3.87
C LEU A 4 32.81 -12.33 3.37
N GLY A 5 33.38 -13.10 4.29
CA GLY A 5 34.52 -13.98 4.00
C GLY A 5 34.28 -14.92 2.82
N GLU A 6 35.32 -15.13 2.03
CA GLU A 6 35.34 -16.03 0.87
C GLU A 6 35.09 -17.48 1.31
N GLY A 7 33.82 -17.89 1.28
CA GLY A 7 33.46 -19.30 1.36
C GLY A 7 34.00 -20.05 0.14
N ARG A 8 34.55 -21.26 0.33
CA ARG A 8 34.99 -22.11 -0.77
C ARG A 8 33.85 -22.35 -1.77
N LYS A 9 34.04 -21.92 -3.02
CA LYS A 9 33.09 -22.19 -4.11
C LYS A 9 33.08 -23.69 -4.45
N LYS A 10 31.90 -24.24 -4.74
CA LYS A 10 31.71 -25.63 -5.19
C LYS A 10 31.05 -25.61 -6.56
N ALA A 11 31.51 -26.48 -7.47
CA ALA A 11 30.87 -26.65 -8.76
C ALA A 11 29.53 -27.37 -8.59
N VAL A 12 28.49 -26.85 -9.24
CA VAL A 12 27.16 -27.46 -9.31
C VAL A 12 26.82 -27.61 -10.79
N HIS A 13 26.48 -28.83 -11.21
CA HIS A 13 26.00 -29.11 -12.57
C HIS A 13 24.49 -29.30 -12.52
N ALA A 14 23.77 -28.49 -13.29
CA ALA A 14 22.32 -28.55 -13.42
C ALA A 14 21.91 -28.14 -14.84
N THR A 15 20.81 -28.72 -15.32
CA THR A 15 20.13 -28.27 -16.54
C THR A 15 19.05 -27.27 -16.16
N ILE A 16 18.94 -26.19 -16.92
CA ILE A 16 17.94 -25.12 -16.72
C ILE A 16 17.17 -24.88 -18.02
N SER A 17 16.03 -24.19 -17.96
CA SER A 17 15.30 -23.77 -19.16
C SER A 17 16.03 -22.66 -19.92
N ASP A 18 15.70 -22.49 -21.20
CA ASP A 18 16.20 -21.38 -22.03
C ASP A 18 15.88 -20.02 -21.41
N GLU A 19 14.66 -19.81 -20.92
CA GLU A 19 14.25 -18.60 -20.20
C GLU A 19 15.13 -18.33 -18.96
N SER A 20 15.44 -19.35 -18.16
CA SER A 20 16.31 -19.21 -17.00
C SER A 20 17.74 -18.84 -17.40
N PHE A 21 18.21 -19.39 -18.52
CA PHE A 21 19.53 -19.07 -19.07
C PHE A 21 19.58 -17.62 -19.57
N GLU A 22 18.54 -17.15 -20.28
CA GLU A 22 18.41 -15.76 -20.72
C GLU A 22 18.40 -14.77 -19.55
N ILE A 23 17.67 -15.08 -18.47
CA ILE A 23 17.69 -14.27 -17.24
C ILE A 23 19.11 -14.19 -16.67
N ILE A 24 19.82 -15.32 -16.58
CA ILE A 24 21.20 -15.34 -16.06
C ILE A 24 22.12 -14.47 -16.94
N GLN A 25 22.02 -14.59 -18.27
CA GLN A 25 22.83 -13.79 -19.20
C GLN A 25 22.54 -12.29 -19.06
N LYS A 26 21.26 -11.92 -18.96
CA LYS A 26 20.83 -10.52 -18.81
C LYS A 26 21.46 -9.85 -17.59
N TYR A 27 21.57 -10.56 -16.47
CA TYR A 27 22.10 -10.01 -15.22
C TYR A 27 23.60 -10.31 -15.02
N GLU A 28 24.25 -11.04 -15.93
CA GLU A 28 25.67 -11.36 -15.82
C GLU A 28 26.55 -10.10 -15.82
N GLU A 29 26.22 -9.11 -16.64
CA GLU A 29 26.97 -7.84 -16.71
C GLU A 29 26.89 -7.05 -15.39
N GLU A 30 25.71 -7.00 -14.76
CA GLU A 30 25.49 -6.26 -13.51
C GLU A 30 26.19 -6.92 -12.31
N TYR A 31 26.16 -8.26 -12.24
CA TYR A 31 26.70 -9.03 -11.11
C TYR A 31 28.10 -9.59 -11.37
N GLY A 32 28.66 -9.38 -12.56
CA GLY A 32 30.01 -9.73 -12.99
C GLY A 32 30.24 -11.19 -13.40
N SER A 33 29.34 -12.12 -13.08
CA SER A 33 29.41 -13.53 -13.53
C SER A 33 28.10 -14.28 -13.34
N LYS A 34 27.86 -15.32 -14.15
CA LYS A 34 26.72 -16.25 -13.96
C LYS A 34 26.67 -16.85 -12.54
N SER A 35 27.82 -17.19 -11.96
CA SER A 35 27.88 -17.71 -10.59
C SER A 35 27.42 -16.69 -9.56
N ALA A 36 27.76 -15.41 -9.72
CA ALA A 36 27.31 -14.34 -8.82
C ALA A 36 25.80 -14.10 -8.93
N VAL A 37 25.23 -14.21 -10.14
CA VAL A 37 23.78 -14.18 -10.36
C VAL A 37 23.10 -15.35 -9.63
N VAL A 38 23.61 -16.58 -9.79
CA VAL A 38 23.07 -17.78 -9.12
C VAL A 38 23.18 -17.67 -7.60
N ASP A 39 24.33 -17.26 -7.06
CA ASP A 39 24.51 -17.06 -5.61
C ASP A 39 23.54 -16.01 -5.05
N THR A 40 23.28 -14.94 -5.81
CA THR A 40 22.33 -13.90 -5.43
C THR A 40 20.90 -14.43 -5.49
N ALA A 41 20.51 -15.13 -6.55
CA ALA A 41 19.21 -15.77 -6.68
C ALA A 41 18.96 -16.77 -5.54
N LEU A 42 19.94 -17.60 -5.17
CA LEU A 42 19.83 -18.54 -4.05
C LEU A 42 19.70 -17.85 -2.70
N ARG A 43 20.39 -16.70 -2.49
CA ARG A 43 20.21 -15.89 -1.28
C ARG A 43 18.81 -15.29 -1.19
N VAL A 44 18.29 -14.75 -2.30
CA VAL A 44 16.92 -14.24 -2.38
C VAL A 44 15.91 -15.36 -2.15
N PHE A 45 16.10 -16.51 -2.80
CA PHE A 45 15.24 -17.69 -2.60
C PHE A 45 15.25 -18.19 -1.15
N LYS A 46 16.41 -18.19 -0.50
CA LYS A 46 16.53 -18.54 0.92
C LYS A 46 15.75 -17.56 1.80
N LYS A 47 15.85 -16.24 1.56
CA LYS A 47 15.06 -15.22 2.28
C LYS A 47 13.56 -15.38 2.00
N PHE A 48 13.17 -15.68 0.77
CA PHE A 48 11.79 -15.95 0.40
C PHE A 48 11.21 -17.13 1.21
N LYS A 49 11.95 -18.25 1.28
CA LYS A 49 11.55 -19.42 2.07
C LYS A 49 11.67 -19.24 3.59
N LYS A 50 12.48 -18.27 4.05
CA LYS A 50 12.75 -17.98 5.46
C LYS A 50 12.62 -16.48 5.73
N PRO A 51 11.37 -15.95 5.83
CA PRO A 51 11.12 -14.51 5.95
C PRO A 51 11.85 -13.82 7.12
N TYR A 52 12.16 -14.55 8.20
CA TYR A 52 12.93 -14.03 9.34
C TYR A 52 14.39 -13.68 9.01
N LEU A 53 14.91 -14.09 7.85
CA LEU A 53 16.22 -13.70 7.32
C LEU A 53 16.16 -12.45 6.42
N ASP A 54 14.95 -11.95 6.16
CA ASP A 54 14.75 -10.76 5.37
C ASP A 54 14.98 -9.50 6.21
N GLU A 55 15.17 -8.37 5.53
CA GLU A 55 15.14 -7.07 6.21
C GLU A 55 13.71 -6.77 6.65
N VAL A 56 13.55 -6.03 7.75
CA VAL A 56 12.23 -5.72 8.33
C VAL A 56 11.27 -5.15 7.28
N ILE A 57 11.75 -4.27 6.40
CA ILE A 57 10.96 -3.67 5.32
C ILE A 57 10.50 -4.73 4.30
N GLY A 58 11.40 -5.62 3.88
CA GLY A 58 11.06 -6.71 2.95
C GLY A 58 10.02 -7.66 3.54
N ALA A 59 10.19 -8.02 4.82
CA ALA A 59 9.22 -8.81 5.56
C ALA A 59 7.85 -8.11 5.66
N TRP A 60 7.82 -6.79 5.87
CA TRP A 60 6.59 -6.01 5.91
C TRP A 60 5.86 -6.00 4.56
N CYS A 61 6.57 -5.75 3.46
CA CYS A 61 5.97 -5.78 2.11
C CYS A 61 5.38 -7.16 1.78
N ARG A 62 6.08 -8.23 2.18
CA ARG A 62 5.57 -9.60 2.02
C ARG A 62 4.38 -9.88 2.92
N ALA A 63 4.41 -9.48 4.18
CA ALA A 63 3.28 -9.67 5.10
C ALA A 63 2.00 -8.98 4.57
N ARG A 64 2.14 -7.77 4.01
CA ARG A 64 1.04 -7.06 3.32
C ARG A 64 0.43 -7.90 2.19
N ASN A 65 1.27 -8.39 1.28
CA ASN A 65 0.81 -9.05 0.05
C ASN A 65 0.43 -10.53 0.23
N GLU A 66 1.17 -11.28 1.04
CA GLU A 66 1.01 -12.74 1.19
C GLU A 66 0.02 -13.11 2.31
N LEU A 67 -0.17 -12.22 3.30
CA LEU A 67 -1.00 -12.48 4.48
C LEU A 67 -2.22 -11.54 4.57
N ASN A 68 -2.49 -10.74 3.53
CA ASN A 68 -3.59 -9.77 3.48
C ASN A 68 -3.61 -8.83 4.72
N MET A 69 -2.44 -8.39 5.16
CA MET A 69 -2.31 -7.49 6.31
C MET A 69 -2.50 -6.02 5.90
N VAL A 70 -3.11 -5.24 6.79
CA VAL A 70 -3.31 -3.79 6.62
C VAL A 70 -2.40 -2.99 7.55
N LEU A 71 -1.97 -1.81 7.10
CA LEU A 71 -1.28 -0.86 7.96
C LEU A 71 -2.31 -0.09 8.79
N VAL A 72 -2.30 -0.33 10.10
CA VAL A 72 -3.19 0.35 11.04
C VAL A 72 -2.37 1.26 11.96
N GLY A 73 -2.79 2.52 12.09
CA GLY A 73 -2.21 3.45 13.05
C GLY A 73 -2.48 2.99 14.49
N LYS A 74 -1.53 3.22 15.40
CA LYS A 74 -1.66 2.78 16.81
C LYS A 74 -2.93 3.32 17.48
N THR A 75 -3.27 4.60 17.25
CA THR A 75 -4.49 5.21 17.79
C THR A 75 -5.75 4.52 17.26
N THR A 76 -5.80 4.26 15.96
CA THR A 76 -6.89 3.53 15.31
C THR A 76 -7.03 2.11 15.86
N LEU A 77 -5.91 1.40 16.03
CA LEU A 77 -5.91 0.06 16.64
C LEU A 77 -6.46 0.09 18.08
N LEU A 78 -6.08 1.09 18.88
CA LEU A 78 -6.61 1.27 20.24
C LEU A 78 -8.11 1.55 20.25
N SER A 79 -8.63 2.35 19.31
CA SER A 79 -10.06 2.59 19.15
C SER A 79 -10.82 1.31 18.77
N TYR A 80 -10.21 0.41 17.99
CA TYR A 80 -10.80 -0.90 17.69
C TYR A 80 -10.82 -1.80 18.92
N LEU A 81 -9.73 -1.85 19.70
CA LEU A 81 -9.64 -2.66 20.91
C LEU A 81 -10.61 -2.20 22.01
N SER A 82 -10.90 -0.90 22.09
CA SER A 82 -11.86 -0.36 23.07
C SER A 82 -13.32 -0.52 22.64
N GLY A 83 -13.59 -1.00 21.43
CA GLY A 83 -14.93 -1.05 20.84
C GLY A 83 -15.51 0.33 20.50
N ASN A 84 -14.74 1.41 20.70
CA ASN A 84 -15.16 2.77 20.39
C ASN A 84 -14.69 3.15 18.97
N TYR A 85 -15.27 2.48 17.98
CA TYR A 85 -14.92 2.69 16.57
C TYR A 85 -15.12 4.14 16.11
N ARG A 86 -16.03 4.89 16.77
CA ARG A 86 -16.26 6.30 16.43
C ARG A 86 -15.07 7.19 16.76
N GLU A 87 -14.27 6.85 17.77
CA GLU A 87 -13.02 7.57 18.04
C GLU A 87 -12.01 7.42 16.89
N ALA A 88 -12.06 6.33 16.12
CA ALA A 88 -11.22 6.19 14.94
C ALA A 88 -11.56 7.23 13.86
N PHE A 89 -12.76 7.80 13.83
CA PHE A 89 -13.11 8.88 12.89
C PHE A 89 -12.60 10.25 13.34
N THR A 90 -12.49 10.48 14.64
CA THR A 90 -12.20 11.81 15.19
C THR A 90 -10.75 11.99 15.61
N LYS A 91 -10.11 10.93 16.12
CA LYS A 91 -8.72 10.92 16.62
C LYS A 91 -7.74 10.22 15.66
N ASN A 92 -8.14 9.96 14.41
CA ASN A 92 -7.18 9.46 13.42
C ASN A 92 -6.17 10.54 13.04
N ILE A 93 -5.09 10.08 12.42
CA ILE A 93 -4.00 10.89 11.87
C ILE A 93 -4.08 10.97 10.35
N ALA A 94 -5.30 10.97 9.79
CA ALA A 94 -5.51 10.88 8.34
C ALA A 94 -4.91 12.06 7.59
N LEU A 95 -5.16 13.27 8.09
CA LEU A 95 -4.64 14.49 7.47
C LEU A 95 -3.12 14.48 7.52
N GLU A 96 -2.55 14.22 8.68
CA GLU A 96 -1.10 14.17 8.91
C GLU A 96 -0.43 13.09 8.06
N ALA A 97 -1.10 11.96 7.84
CA ALA A 97 -0.62 10.90 6.96
C ALA A 97 -0.60 11.35 5.48
N ILE A 98 -1.62 12.09 5.03
CA ILE A 98 -1.66 12.67 3.67
C ILE A 98 -0.57 13.74 3.51
N GLU A 99 -0.42 14.63 4.50
CA GLU A 99 0.62 15.67 4.53
C GLU A 99 2.02 15.07 4.48
N TRP A 100 2.28 14.03 5.29
CA TRP A 100 3.54 13.30 5.28
C TRP A 100 3.80 12.61 3.92
N TYR A 101 2.76 12.03 3.31
CA TYR A 101 2.88 11.34 2.03
C TYR A 101 3.20 12.29 0.87
N LEU A 102 2.57 13.47 0.86
CA LEU A 102 2.75 14.47 -0.19
C LEU A 102 3.90 15.45 0.09
N GLY A 103 4.38 15.52 1.33
CA GLY A 103 5.39 16.50 1.74
C GLY A 103 4.88 17.94 1.71
N LYS A 104 3.57 18.15 1.90
CA LYS A 104 2.87 19.44 1.87
C LYS A 104 1.95 19.57 3.08
N THR A 105 1.71 20.78 3.57
CA THR A 105 0.63 21.00 4.55
C THR A 105 -0.72 21.09 3.85
N LYS A 106 -1.82 20.92 4.60
CA LYS A 106 -3.19 21.09 4.10
C LYS A 106 -3.37 22.38 3.30
N GLU A 107 -2.79 23.49 3.77
CA GLU A 107 -2.96 24.83 3.19
C GLU A 107 -2.23 24.99 1.86
N GLU A 108 -1.27 24.11 1.55
CA GLU A 108 -0.48 24.10 0.32
C GLU A 108 -1.05 23.14 -0.73
N MET A 109 -2.09 22.37 -0.39
CA MET A 109 -2.71 21.41 -1.29
C MET A 109 -3.95 22.02 -1.95
N GLU A 110 -4.10 21.76 -3.24
CA GLU A 110 -5.41 21.87 -3.90
C GLU A 110 -6.29 20.65 -3.56
N PHE A 111 -7.62 20.79 -3.70
CA PHE A 111 -8.54 19.71 -3.34
C PHE A 111 -8.24 18.39 -4.07
N GLU A 112 -7.97 18.47 -5.36
CA GLU A 112 -7.60 17.31 -6.19
C GLU A 112 -6.28 16.66 -5.73
N GLU A 113 -5.31 17.45 -5.27
CA GLU A 113 -4.06 16.92 -4.71
C GLU A 113 -4.33 16.15 -3.40
N PHE A 114 -5.19 16.70 -2.54
CA PHE A 114 -5.62 16.03 -1.31
C PHE A 114 -6.30 14.69 -1.60
N LEU A 115 -7.22 14.63 -2.57
CA LEU A 115 -7.88 13.37 -2.96
C LEU A 115 -6.89 12.34 -3.50
N ASN A 116 -5.89 12.77 -4.28
CA ASN A 116 -4.82 11.89 -4.76
C ASN A 116 -3.92 11.40 -3.62
N GLY A 117 -3.61 12.24 -2.64
CA GLY A 117 -2.88 11.83 -1.43
C GLY A 117 -3.65 10.81 -0.60
N LEU A 118 -4.96 11.00 -0.44
CA LEU A 118 -5.87 10.04 0.19
C LEU A 118 -5.87 8.71 -0.58
N LYS A 119 -6.01 8.74 -1.91
CA LYS A 119 -5.89 7.51 -2.71
C LYS A 119 -4.55 6.81 -2.49
N GLY A 120 -3.43 7.54 -2.52
CA GLY A 120 -2.09 7.00 -2.35
C GLY A 120 -1.91 6.32 -0.99
N MET A 121 -2.23 7.01 0.10
CA MET A 121 -2.02 6.49 1.45
C MET A 121 -2.88 5.27 1.77
N TRP A 122 -4.15 5.25 1.35
CA TRP A 122 -5.02 4.12 1.63
C TRP A 122 -4.73 2.91 0.74
N HIS A 123 -4.16 3.12 -0.44
CA HIS A 123 -3.60 2.04 -1.23
C HIS A 123 -2.35 1.44 -0.57
N ILE A 124 -1.43 2.28 -0.06
CA ILE A 124 -0.26 1.82 0.71
C ILE A 124 -0.71 1.00 1.93
N ALA A 125 -1.72 1.51 2.65
CA ALA A 125 -2.24 0.87 3.86
C ALA A 125 -2.96 -0.46 3.60
N ASN A 126 -3.19 -0.84 2.34
CA ASN A 126 -3.74 -2.12 1.91
C ASN A 126 -5.21 -2.37 2.32
N TYR A 127 -5.97 -1.31 2.58
CA TYR A 127 -7.41 -1.43 2.86
C TYR A 127 -8.25 -1.73 1.61
N PHE A 128 -7.74 -1.33 0.44
CA PHE A 128 -8.44 -1.41 -0.85
C PHE A 128 -7.49 -1.91 -1.93
N TYR A 129 -7.94 -2.87 -2.75
CA TYR A 129 -7.16 -3.33 -3.90
C TYR A 129 -7.26 -2.36 -5.08
N SER A 130 -8.31 -1.53 -5.15
CA SER A 130 -8.45 -0.45 -6.13
C SER A 130 -9.08 0.80 -5.53
N ILE A 131 -8.52 1.96 -5.88
CA ILE A 131 -9.10 3.28 -5.62
C ILE A 131 -9.00 4.09 -6.92
N GLU A 132 -10.16 4.43 -7.48
CA GLU A 132 -10.30 5.17 -8.72
C GLU A 132 -10.83 6.58 -8.42
N ILE A 133 -10.34 7.59 -9.15
CA ILE A 133 -10.81 8.98 -9.06
C ILE A 133 -11.16 9.42 -10.47
N ASP A 134 -12.42 9.74 -10.68
CA ASP A 134 -12.92 10.31 -11.91
C ASP A 134 -13.37 11.74 -11.65
N LYS A 135 -12.87 12.69 -12.44
CA LYS A 135 -13.32 14.09 -12.39
C LYS A 135 -14.34 14.31 -13.49
N ASN A 136 -15.56 14.68 -13.12
CA ASN A 136 -16.58 15.04 -14.09
C ASN A 136 -16.40 16.50 -14.56
N ARG A 137 -17.14 16.89 -15.60
CA ARG A 137 -17.04 18.25 -16.19
C ARG A 137 -17.57 19.37 -15.28
N GLU A 138 -18.28 19.03 -14.21
CA GLU A 138 -18.96 19.97 -13.30
C GLU A 138 -18.19 20.18 -11.98
N LYS A 139 -16.88 19.94 -11.96
CA LYS A 139 -16.02 19.98 -10.75
C LYS A 139 -16.43 19.00 -9.64
N ALA A 140 -17.26 18.00 -9.95
CA ALA A 140 -17.53 16.93 -9.02
C ALA A 140 -16.54 15.77 -9.23
N PHE A 141 -16.05 15.25 -8.13
CA PHE A 141 -15.16 14.08 -8.10
C PHE A 141 -15.98 12.86 -7.72
N GLN A 142 -15.79 11.77 -8.46
CA GLN A 142 -16.27 10.46 -8.06
C GLN A 142 -15.07 9.61 -7.64
N MET A 143 -15.01 9.23 -6.37
CA MET A 143 -14.05 8.25 -5.88
C MET A 143 -14.72 6.88 -5.75
N THR A 144 -14.09 5.84 -6.29
CA THR A 144 -14.56 4.46 -6.18
C THR A 144 -13.53 3.63 -5.45
N PHE A 145 -13.95 3.02 -4.34
CA PHE A 145 -13.11 2.16 -3.50
C PHE A 145 -13.59 0.72 -3.65
N LYS A 146 -12.68 -0.21 -3.96
CA LYS A 146 -12.98 -1.63 -4.12
C LYS A 146 -12.16 -2.47 -3.14
N HIS A 147 -12.81 -3.42 -2.47
CA HIS A 147 -12.24 -4.31 -1.46
C HIS A 147 -12.91 -5.69 -1.53
N ASP A 148 -12.37 -6.69 -0.83
CA ASP A 148 -12.84 -8.08 -0.79
C ASP A 148 -13.42 -8.46 0.60
N LEU A 149 -14.04 -7.47 1.24
CA LEU A 149 -14.58 -7.53 2.61
C LEU A 149 -16.10 -7.30 2.60
N THR A 150 -16.72 -7.22 3.78
CA THR A 150 -18.18 -7.15 3.91
C THR A 150 -18.76 -5.77 3.64
N LYS A 151 -20.09 -5.69 3.50
CA LYS A 151 -20.80 -4.42 3.36
C LYS A 151 -20.57 -3.47 4.54
N GLU A 152 -20.45 -3.99 5.76
CA GLU A 152 -20.16 -3.18 6.96
C GLU A 152 -18.81 -2.48 6.86
N PHE A 153 -17.83 -3.10 6.20
CA PHE A 153 -16.55 -2.46 5.89
C PHE A 153 -16.73 -1.29 4.92
N SER A 154 -17.54 -1.45 3.88
CA SER A 154 -17.92 -0.36 2.96
C SER A 154 -18.62 0.78 3.70
N GLU A 155 -19.60 0.47 4.56
CA GLU A 155 -20.34 1.47 5.35
C GLU A 155 -19.41 2.24 6.28
N PHE A 156 -18.53 1.53 7.00
CA PHE A 156 -17.54 2.13 7.90
C PHE A 156 -16.63 3.12 7.16
N TRP A 157 -16.02 2.70 6.05
CA TRP A 157 -15.07 3.56 5.33
C TRP A 157 -15.75 4.70 4.56
N ALA A 158 -16.97 4.50 4.07
CA ALA A 158 -17.72 5.60 3.47
C ALA A 158 -18.05 6.69 4.50
N GLU A 159 -18.47 6.32 5.72
CA GLU A 159 -18.68 7.27 6.82
C GLU A 159 -17.35 7.92 7.22
N TYR A 160 -16.27 7.14 7.32
CA TYR A 160 -14.93 7.63 7.61
C TYR A 160 -14.51 8.76 6.67
N PHE A 161 -14.54 8.50 5.36
CA PHE A 161 -14.06 9.45 4.37
C PHE A 161 -14.98 10.65 4.23
N LYS A 162 -16.29 10.45 4.38
CA LYS A 162 -17.25 11.56 4.44
C LYS A 162 -16.93 12.52 5.59
N ILE A 163 -16.69 11.99 6.79
CA ILE A 163 -16.32 12.82 7.95
C ILE A 163 -14.99 13.53 7.71
N LEU A 164 -13.99 12.82 7.20
CA LEU A 164 -12.67 13.37 6.90
C LEU A 164 -12.77 14.55 5.92
N LEU A 165 -13.45 14.35 4.79
CA LEU A 165 -13.60 15.35 3.74
C LEU A 165 -14.36 16.58 4.26
N ASN A 166 -15.53 16.39 4.86
CA ASN A 166 -16.33 17.49 5.40
C ASN A 166 -15.63 18.27 6.53
N LYS A 167 -14.71 17.63 7.26
CA LYS A 167 -13.95 18.29 8.33
C LYS A 167 -12.87 19.24 7.78
N HIS A 168 -12.29 18.92 6.62
CA HIS A 168 -11.12 19.62 6.10
C HIS A 168 -11.41 20.43 4.83
N TRP A 169 -12.51 20.18 4.15
CA TRP A 169 -12.87 20.83 2.89
C TRP A 169 -14.34 21.25 2.89
N ASP A 170 -14.63 22.43 2.33
CA ASP A 170 -16.01 22.89 2.13
C ASP A 170 -16.61 22.16 0.92
N CYS A 171 -17.16 20.99 1.17
CA CYS A 171 -17.70 20.12 0.13
C CYS A 171 -18.92 19.36 0.63
N THR A 172 -19.69 18.85 -0.34
CA THR A 172 -20.79 17.93 -0.10
C THR A 172 -20.39 16.54 -0.57
N VAL A 173 -20.54 15.53 0.31
CA VAL A 173 -20.22 14.13 0.00
C VAL A 173 -21.47 13.25 0.05
N MET A 174 -21.82 12.68 -1.09
CA MET A 174 -22.84 11.63 -1.24
C MET A 174 -22.18 10.26 -1.30
N THR A 175 -22.74 9.28 -0.59
CA THR A 175 -22.19 7.92 -0.50
C THR A 175 -23.11 6.91 -1.16
N PHE A 176 -22.53 5.97 -1.92
CA PHE A 176 -23.24 4.85 -2.52
C PHE A 176 -22.55 3.54 -2.12
N ILE A 177 -23.22 2.73 -1.30
CA ILE A 177 -22.67 1.52 -0.70
C ILE A 177 -23.04 0.30 -1.53
N ARG A 178 -22.07 -0.60 -1.77
CA ARG A 178 -22.26 -1.96 -2.27
C ARG A 178 -21.55 -2.95 -1.35
N ASN A 179 -21.60 -4.24 -1.66
CA ASN A 179 -21.01 -5.28 -0.79
C ASN A 179 -19.49 -5.17 -0.68
N GLU A 180 -18.81 -5.05 -1.83
CA GLU A 180 -17.35 -5.10 -1.98
C GLU A 180 -16.78 -3.78 -2.54
N SER A 181 -17.58 -2.72 -2.48
CA SER A 181 -17.18 -1.41 -2.98
C SER A 181 -18.10 -0.31 -2.47
N PHE A 182 -17.60 0.91 -2.42
CA PHE A 182 -18.43 2.09 -2.26
C PHE A 182 -17.94 3.24 -3.15
N HIS A 183 -18.84 4.18 -3.40
CA HIS A 183 -18.56 5.38 -4.17
C HIS A 183 -18.82 6.62 -3.33
N LEU A 184 -17.93 7.61 -3.45
CA LEU A 184 -18.11 8.96 -2.93
C LEU A 184 -18.28 9.88 -4.13
N VAL A 185 -19.41 10.57 -4.22
CA VAL A 185 -19.60 11.68 -5.15
C VAL A 185 -19.43 12.96 -4.34
N ILE A 186 -18.43 13.76 -4.71
CA ILE A 186 -17.95 14.89 -3.93
C ILE A 186 -18.06 16.15 -4.78
N THR A 187 -18.74 17.16 -4.26
CA THR A 187 -18.92 18.46 -4.92
C THR A 187 -18.34 19.54 -4.02
N GLU A 188 -17.36 20.29 -4.50
CA GLU A 188 -16.88 21.52 -3.82
C GLU A 188 -17.97 22.60 -3.88
N ASN A 189 -18.17 23.30 -2.75
CA ASN A 189 -19.17 24.36 -2.62
C ASN A 189 -18.64 25.73 -3.05
#